data_AF-V4QTD0-F1
#
_entry.id   AF-V4QTD0-F1
#
_cell.length_a   1.000
_cell.length_b   1.000
_cell.length_c   1.000
_cell.angle_alpha   90.00
_cell.angle_beta   90.00
_cell.angle_gamma   90.00
#
_symmetry.space_group_name_H-M   'P 1'
#
loop_
_entity.id
_entity.type
_entity.pdbx_description
1 polymer ?
#
loop_
_entity_poly.entity_id
_entity_poly.type
_entity_poly.pdbx_seq_one_letter_code
_entity_poly.pdbx_strand_id
1 'polypeptide(L)'
;MDLCEWDAKSILRAHGLPVPHGRLVRLETEDPGEAAGMVKAQLLSGGRGKAGLVRPNVGNAAHEVGEAMRRMGVPPVVLLEEPVAVDTELYLACALDDLMGCPVLLFSAEGGVEVEAGRGVARLPVASGVPPGSHEILPFLRDAGAPPVILGRLSQLAADLCRVMAREDASLVEINPLAVTGEGRLVALDCKMTLDDSALWRHRGRRFDLSRDLADLALSPAEREARERGFQLVEMPGDVVLVSAGAGLGMLCADLLMDAGFRAGTFFENAAATRGDTTEARLDLAWRLAESSGIRAIMFYQALSTRDLAPRVEALLRRLKASPPRKPFYFGLSASFLAERTMTAAEARRLVEAAGFPAEEDAGALVERMARDRDAGLMPTGAA
;
A
#
# COMPACT_ATOMS: atom_id res chain seq x y z
N MET A 1 5.91 -0.78 -3.96
CA MET A 1 5.41 -2.06 -4.55
C MET A 1 5.78 -3.21 -3.65
N ASP A 2 4.78 -3.89 -3.09
CA ASP A 2 5.00 -5.15 -2.37
C ASP A 2 5.22 -6.30 -3.34
N LEU A 3 6.07 -7.25 -2.95
CA LEU A 3 6.32 -8.48 -3.69
C LEU A 3 5.71 -9.67 -2.96
N CYS A 4 5.10 -10.57 -3.72
CA CYS A 4 4.80 -11.91 -3.22
C CYS A 4 6.10 -12.68 -2.96
N GLU A 5 6.02 -13.73 -2.14
CA GLU A 5 7.19 -14.51 -1.69
C GLU A 5 8.03 -15.07 -2.85
N TRP A 6 7.39 -15.54 -3.93
CA TRP A 6 8.10 -16.05 -5.12
C TRP A 6 9.02 -15.00 -5.74
N ASP A 7 8.48 -13.80 -5.99
CA ASP A 7 9.23 -12.70 -6.60
C ASP A 7 10.32 -12.19 -5.65
N ALA A 8 10.02 -12.08 -4.35
CA ALA A 8 11.00 -11.71 -3.32
C ALA A 8 12.15 -12.73 -3.23
N LYS A 9 11.86 -14.04 -3.25
CA LYS A 9 12.88 -15.10 -3.26
C LYS A 9 13.69 -15.13 -4.56
N SER A 10 13.11 -14.73 -5.69
CA SER A 10 13.85 -14.60 -6.95
C SER A 10 14.97 -13.55 -6.84
N ILE A 11 14.72 -12.45 -6.11
CA ILE A 11 15.71 -11.42 -5.82
C ILE A 11 16.77 -11.98 -4.87
N LEU A 12 16.37 -12.59 -3.75
CA LEU A 12 17.32 -13.18 -2.79
C LEU A 12 18.26 -14.17 -3.50
N ARG A 13 17.72 -15.06 -4.32
CA ARG A 13 18.49 -16.04 -5.10
C ARG A 13 19.45 -15.38 -6.09
N ALA A 14 19.03 -14.31 -6.77
CA ALA A 14 19.87 -13.56 -7.70
C ALA A 14 21.06 -12.87 -7.01
N HIS A 15 20.94 -12.55 -5.71
CA HIS A 15 22.02 -12.04 -4.88
C HIS A 15 22.79 -13.13 -4.12
N GLY A 16 22.48 -14.41 -4.36
CA GLY A 16 23.17 -15.55 -3.74
C GLY A 16 22.72 -15.86 -2.31
N LEU A 17 21.61 -15.30 -1.84
CA LEU A 17 21.05 -15.63 -0.53
C LEU A 17 20.33 -16.99 -0.60
N PRO A 18 20.53 -17.87 0.40
CA PRO A 18 19.98 -19.22 0.39
C PRO A 18 18.46 -19.21 0.60
N VAL A 19 17.74 -19.72 -0.39
CA VAL A 19 16.29 -19.96 -0.37
C VAL A 19 16.02 -21.41 -0.80
N PRO A 20 14.92 -22.04 -0.36
CA PRO A 20 14.56 -23.38 -0.83
C PRO A 20 14.39 -23.41 -2.35
N HIS A 21 14.68 -24.56 -2.96
CA HIS A 21 14.23 -24.82 -4.31
C HIS A 21 12.71 -24.98 -4.34
N GLY A 22 12.08 -24.33 -5.31
CA GLY A 22 10.63 -24.41 -5.47
C GLY A 22 10.20 -24.04 -6.86
N ARG A 23 8.93 -24.35 -7.16
CA ARG A 23 8.26 -24.00 -8.41
C ARG A 23 6.92 -23.33 -8.12
N LEU A 24 6.58 -22.36 -8.96
CA LEU A 24 5.25 -21.77 -8.99
C LEU A 24 4.28 -22.73 -9.70
N VAL A 25 3.07 -22.88 -9.16
CA VAL A 25 2.02 -23.71 -9.75
C VAL A 25 0.73 -22.91 -9.81
N ARG A 26 0.17 -22.79 -11.02
CA ARG A 26 -1.17 -22.23 -11.22
C ARG A 26 -2.19 -23.38 -11.17
N LEU A 27 -2.88 -23.54 -10.05
CA LEU A 27 -3.77 -24.68 -9.80
C LEU A 27 -4.99 -24.74 -10.73
N GLU A 28 -5.24 -23.70 -11.52
CA GLU A 28 -6.26 -23.68 -12.57
C GLU A 28 -5.84 -24.47 -13.81
N THR A 29 -4.53 -24.57 -14.06
CA THR A 29 -3.98 -25.09 -15.32
C THR A 29 -2.98 -26.23 -15.12
N GLU A 30 -2.47 -26.41 -13.90
CA GLU A 30 -1.37 -27.33 -13.60
C GLU A 30 -1.66 -28.17 -12.37
N ASP A 31 -1.26 -29.45 -12.43
CA ASP A 31 -1.29 -30.36 -11.28
C ASP A 31 -0.13 -30.03 -10.31
N PRO A 32 -0.40 -29.79 -9.01
CA PRO A 32 0.64 -29.61 -8.01
C PRO A 32 1.52 -30.86 -7.82
N GLY A 33 1.01 -32.06 -8.11
CA GLY A 33 1.70 -33.33 -7.87
C GLY A 33 1.95 -33.62 -6.39
N GLU A 34 2.57 -34.78 -6.13
CA GLU A 34 2.71 -35.35 -4.77
C GLU A 34 4.11 -35.21 -4.16
N ALA A 35 4.97 -34.36 -4.73
CA ALA A 35 6.33 -34.19 -4.20
C ALA A 35 6.29 -33.64 -2.76
N ALA A 36 6.97 -34.33 -1.85
CA ALA A 36 7.10 -33.92 -0.46
C ALA A 36 7.69 -32.52 -0.38
N GLY A 37 7.13 -31.67 0.48
CA GLY A 37 7.52 -30.27 0.56
C GLY A 37 6.48 -29.40 1.27
N MET A 38 6.48 -28.12 0.94
CA MET A 38 5.54 -27.12 1.45
C MET A 38 4.73 -26.51 0.31
N VAL A 39 3.43 -26.30 0.54
CA VAL A 39 2.53 -25.49 -0.28
C VAL A 39 2.38 -24.13 0.38
N LYS A 40 2.66 -23.05 -0.36
CA LYS A 40 2.58 -21.68 0.15
C LYS A 40 1.77 -20.80 -0.80
N ALA A 41 0.62 -20.29 -0.35
CA ALA A 41 -0.18 -19.35 -1.14
C ALA A 41 0.63 -18.10 -1.52
N GLN A 42 0.53 -17.66 -2.77
CA GLN A 42 1.16 -16.43 -3.22
C GLN A 42 0.19 -15.26 -3.08
N LEU A 43 0.42 -14.45 -2.06
CA LEU A 43 -0.34 -13.25 -1.72
C LEU A 43 0.65 -12.10 -1.42
N LEU A 44 0.18 -10.86 -1.53
CA LEU A 44 0.95 -9.69 -1.08
C LEU A 44 0.85 -9.49 0.43
N SER A 45 -0.24 -9.95 1.05
CA SER A 45 -0.46 -9.84 2.49
C SER A 45 0.38 -10.86 3.29
N GLY A 46 0.80 -10.44 4.49
CA GLY A 46 1.43 -11.31 5.49
C GLY A 46 0.45 -12.29 6.15
N GLY A 47 0.86 -12.94 7.25
CA GLY A 47 -0.02 -13.75 8.09
C GLY A 47 -0.48 -15.10 7.50
N ARG A 48 0.08 -15.51 6.35
CA ARG A 48 -0.35 -16.70 5.59
C ARG A 48 -0.27 -18.00 6.40
N GLY A 49 0.73 -18.14 7.28
CA GLY A 49 0.86 -19.29 8.17
C GLY A 49 -0.34 -19.44 9.12
N LYS A 50 -0.73 -18.36 9.79
CA LYS A 50 -1.88 -18.33 10.71
C LYS A 50 -3.21 -18.56 9.99
N ALA A 51 -3.32 -18.09 8.75
CA ALA A 51 -4.48 -18.33 7.90
C ALA A 51 -4.55 -19.78 7.36
N GLY A 52 -3.56 -20.62 7.67
CA GLY A 52 -3.48 -21.99 7.15
C GLY A 52 -3.23 -22.05 5.65
N LEU A 53 -2.61 -21.02 5.07
CA LEU A 53 -2.25 -20.92 3.65
C LEU A 53 -0.80 -21.34 3.37
N VAL A 54 -0.10 -21.80 4.39
CA VAL A 54 1.21 -22.45 4.34
C VAL A 54 1.08 -23.82 4.99
N ARG A 55 1.28 -24.90 4.25
CA ARG A 55 1.05 -26.28 4.73
C ARG A 55 2.06 -27.26 4.14
N PRO A 56 2.37 -28.38 4.82
CA PRO A 56 3.04 -29.50 4.17
C PRO A 56 2.25 -29.96 2.93
N ASN A 57 2.94 -30.29 1.84
CA ASN A 57 2.35 -30.83 0.62
C ASN A 57 2.01 -32.32 0.81
N VAL A 58 0.92 -32.58 1.53
CA VAL A 58 0.41 -33.93 1.80
C VAL A 58 -1.05 -34.00 1.38
N GLY A 59 -1.41 -35.05 0.64
CA GLY A 59 -2.77 -35.26 0.16
C GLY A 59 -3.27 -34.07 -0.69
N ASN A 60 -4.41 -33.51 -0.31
CA ASN A 60 -5.08 -32.43 -1.07
C ASN A 60 -4.68 -31.01 -0.62
N ALA A 61 -3.60 -30.84 0.16
CA ALA A 61 -3.22 -29.55 0.75
C ALA A 61 -3.14 -28.41 -0.28
N ALA A 62 -2.56 -28.66 -1.46
CA ALA A 62 -2.49 -27.67 -2.54
C ALA A 62 -3.87 -27.21 -3.01
N HIS A 63 -4.79 -28.15 -3.24
CA HIS A 63 -6.16 -27.84 -3.65
C HIS A 63 -6.92 -27.10 -2.55
N GLU A 64 -6.79 -27.50 -1.28
CA GLU A 64 -7.45 -26.83 -0.16
C GLU A 64 -6.98 -25.37 0.02
N VAL A 65 -5.67 -25.12 -0.14
CA VAL A 65 -5.12 -23.76 -0.16
C VAL A 65 -5.66 -22.99 -1.36
N GLY A 66 -5.73 -23.61 -2.54
CA GLY A 66 -6.32 -23.02 -3.73
C GLY A 66 -7.79 -22.62 -3.55
N GLU A 67 -8.62 -23.48 -2.94
CA GLU A 67 -10.02 -23.15 -2.64
C GLU A 67 -10.14 -22.01 -1.62
N ALA A 68 -9.24 -21.93 -0.64
CA ALA A 68 -9.19 -20.80 0.27
C ALA A 68 -8.86 -19.48 -0.45
N MET A 69 -7.89 -19.50 -1.38
CA MET A 69 -7.55 -18.36 -2.22
C MET A 69 -8.71 -17.92 -3.10
N ARG A 70 -9.44 -18.86 -3.73
CA ARG A 70 -10.64 -18.52 -4.52
C ARG A 70 -11.73 -17.85 -3.69
N ARG A 71 -11.95 -18.30 -2.45
CA ARG A 71 -12.90 -17.66 -1.53
C ARG A 71 -12.48 -16.24 -1.13
N MET A 72 -11.19 -15.94 -1.16
CA MET A 72 -10.64 -14.59 -0.96
C MET A 72 -10.70 -13.73 -2.24
N GLY A 73 -11.15 -14.29 -3.37
CA GLY A 73 -11.22 -13.57 -4.64
C GLY A 73 -9.87 -13.40 -5.35
N VAL A 74 -8.87 -14.23 -5.02
CA VAL A 74 -7.53 -14.17 -5.62
C VAL A 74 -7.19 -15.47 -6.38
N PRO A 75 -6.34 -15.41 -7.43
CA PRO A 75 -5.99 -16.57 -8.24
C PRO A 75 -5.30 -17.65 -7.39
N PRO A 76 -5.62 -18.95 -7.55
CA PRO A 76 -5.06 -20.02 -6.74
C PRO A 76 -3.65 -20.40 -7.23
N VAL A 77 -2.71 -19.48 -7.05
CA VAL A 77 -1.30 -19.65 -7.39
C VAL A 77 -0.52 -19.98 -6.12
N VAL A 78 0.15 -21.14 -6.13
CA VAL A 78 0.91 -21.63 -4.97
C VAL A 78 2.37 -21.81 -5.33
N LEU A 79 3.23 -21.62 -4.35
CA LEU A 79 4.64 -21.99 -4.39
C LEU A 79 4.81 -23.34 -3.72
N LEU A 80 5.32 -24.31 -4.48
CA LEU A 80 5.72 -25.61 -3.96
C LEU A 80 7.22 -25.60 -3.70
N GLU A 81 7.63 -25.81 -2.46
CA GLU A 81 9.04 -25.80 -2.05
C GLU A 81 9.48 -27.12 -1.45
N GLU A 82 10.76 -27.45 -1.65
CA GLU A 82 11.37 -28.60 -0.99
C GLU A 82 11.36 -28.46 0.54
N PRO A 83 11.31 -29.57 1.28
CA PRO A 83 11.35 -29.52 2.74
C PRO A 83 12.74 -29.12 3.21
N VAL A 84 12.78 -28.22 4.20
CA VAL A 84 14.02 -27.86 4.90
C VAL A 84 13.98 -28.48 6.30
N ALA A 85 15.03 -29.19 6.69
CA ALA A 85 15.19 -29.70 8.04
C ALA A 85 15.57 -28.55 8.99
N VAL A 86 14.56 -27.94 9.60
CA VAL A 86 14.69 -26.81 10.53
C VAL A 86 15.03 -27.32 11.93
N ASP A 87 16.11 -26.79 12.50
CA ASP A 87 16.48 -26.99 13.90
C ASP A 87 16.04 -25.79 14.75
N THR A 88 16.33 -24.58 14.29
CA THR A 88 15.95 -23.32 14.95
C THR A 88 15.40 -22.33 13.92
N GLU A 89 14.41 -21.52 14.31
CA GLU A 89 13.88 -20.42 13.50
C GLU A 89 14.28 -19.07 14.11
N LEU A 90 14.82 -18.18 13.29
CA LEU A 90 15.23 -16.84 13.65
C LEU A 90 14.44 -15.80 12.85
N TYR A 91 14.56 -14.54 13.26
CA TYR A 91 14.04 -13.39 12.53
C TYR A 91 15.19 -12.49 12.08
N LEU A 92 15.18 -12.08 10.80
CA LEU A 92 16.15 -11.13 10.27
C LEU A 92 15.48 -10.20 9.25
N ALA A 93 15.59 -8.90 9.44
CA ALA A 93 15.07 -7.93 8.48
C ALA A 93 15.97 -6.70 8.33
N CYS A 94 15.85 -6.01 7.21
CA CYS A 94 16.41 -4.69 6.99
C CYS A 94 15.27 -3.79 6.49
N ALA A 95 14.98 -2.71 7.22
CA ALA A 95 13.84 -1.85 6.95
C ALA A 95 14.27 -0.37 7.02
N LEU A 96 13.61 0.50 6.24
CA LEU A 96 13.79 1.93 6.37
C LEU A 96 13.05 2.42 7.64
N ASP A 97 13.78 3.03 8.56
CA ASP A 97 13.20 3.69 9.74
C ASP A 97 12.97 5.17 9.39
N ASP A 98 11.71 5.57 9.43
CA ASP A 98 11.22 6.90 9.06
C ASP A 98 11.61 7.97 10.09
N LEU A 99 11.68 7.61 11.38
CA LEU A 99 12.08 8.50 12.46
C LEU A 99 13.59 8.76 12.46
N MET A 100 14.38 7.71 12.21
CA MET A 100 15.84 7.82 12.14
C MET A 100 16.33 8.31 10.77
N GLY A 101 15.51 8.18 9.72
CA GLY A 101 15.88 8.53 8.35
C GLY A 101 16.99 7.63 7.77
N CYS A 102 17.12 6.40 8.26
CA CYS A 102 18.13 5.45 7.79
C CYS A 102 17.60 4.01 7.77
N PRO A 103 18.24 3.10 7.02
CA PRO A 103 17.99 1.67 7.17
C PRO A 103 18.36 1.20 8.58
N VAL A 104 17.62 0.21 9.08
CA VAL A 104 17.84 -0.45 10.37
C VAL A 104 17.81 -1.95 10.15
N LEU A 105 18.88 -2.62 10.59
CA LEU A 105 18.95 -4.08 10.68
C LEU A 105 18.22 -4.53 11.94
N LEU A 106 17.31 -5.48 11.78
CA LEU A 106 16.46 -6.03 12.83
C LEU A 106 16.75 -7.51 13.00
N PHE A 107 16.86 -7.96 14.25
CA PHE A 107 17.13 -9.36 14.56
C PHE A 107 16.40 -9.83 15.82
N SER A 108 15.93 -11.08 15.82
CA SER A 108 15.46 -11.78 17.00
C SER A 108 15.85 -13.25 16.94
N ALA A 109 16.23 -13.80 18.09
CA ALA A 109 16.49 -15.23 18.28
C ALA A 109 15.20 -16.08 18.28
N GLU A 110 14.05 -15.44 18.39
CA GLU A 110 12.73 -16.05 18.26
C GLU A 110 12.15 -15.69 16.88
N GLY A 111 12.22 -16.62 15.93
CA GLY A 111 11.56 -16.53 14.62
C GLY A 111 10.18 -17.17 14.58
N GLY A 112 9.46 -17.02 13.47
CA GLY A 112 8.15 -17.66 13.25
C GLY A 112 6.98 -17.01 14.01
N VAL A 113 7.24 -15.95 14.77
CA VAL A 113 6.24 -15.13 15.48
C VAL A 113 6.12 -13.79 14.76
N GLU A 114 4.93 -13.16 14.82
CA GLU A 114 4.77 -11.81 14.30
C GLU A 114 5.46 -10.79 15.20
N VAL A 115 6.38 -10.05 14.58
CA VAL A 115 7.25 -9.06 15.22
C VAL A 115 6.52 -7.71 15.45
N GLU A 116 5.24 -7.61 15.08
CA GLU A 116 4.45 -6.36 15.05
C GLU A 116 4.37 -5.61 16.40
N ALA A 117 4.72 -6.24 17.52
CA ALA A 117 4.73 -5.61 18.84
C ALA A 117 6.10 -5.02 19.27
N GLY A 118 7.16 -5.14 18.47
CA GLY A 118 8.51 -4.60 18.76
C GLY A 118 9.19 -5.18 20.02
N ARG A 119 8.54 -6.08 20.75
CA ARG A 119 9.11 -6.75 21.92
C ARG A 119 10.06 -7.85 21.46
N GLY A 120 11.30 -7.81 21.96
CA GLY A 120 12.30 -8.85 21.71
C GLY A 120 13.10 -8.70 20.40
N VAL A 121 12.89 -7.64 19.62
CA VAL A 121 13.65 -7.41 18.38
C VAL A 121 14.72 -6.35 18.58
N ALA A 122 15.98 -6.78 18.45
CA ALA A 122 17.12 -5.90 18.52
C ALA A 122 17.25 -5.08 17.23
N ARG A 123 17.74 -3.84 17.35
CA ARG A 123 17.87 -2.88 16.25
C ARG A 123 19.31 -2.39 16.12
N LEU A 124 19.85 -2.38 14.90
CA LEU A 124 21.14 -1.79 14.56
C LEU A 124 20.94 -0.79 13.41
N PRO A 125 21.09 0.52 13.65
CA PRO A 125 21.08 1.51 12.59
C PRO A 125 22.20 1.26 11.58
N VAL A 126 21.91 1.43 10.30
CA VAL A 126 22.85 1.20 9.20
C VAL A 126 23.03 2.49 8.41
N ALA A 127 24.28 2.83 8.11
CA ALA A 127 24.58 3.98 7.26
C ALA A 127 24.00 3.80 5.86
N SER A 128 23.36 4.84 5.32
CA SER A 128 22.75 4.77 3.98
C SER A 128 23.79 4.46 2.89
N GLY A 129 23.48 3.48 2.04
CA GLY A 129 24.33 3.07 0.92
C GLY A 129 25.59 2.26 1.29
N VAL A 130 25.88 2.06 2.58
CA VAL A 130 27.04 1.29 3.05
C VAL A 130 26.56 0.15 3.95
N PRO A 131 26.68 -1.12 3.52
CA PRO A 131 26.36 -2.25 4.37
C PRO A 131 27.22 -2.24 5.64
N PRO A 132 26.65 -2.63 6.80
CA PRO A 132 27.40 -2.61 8.05
C PRO A 132 28.54 -3.63 8.01
N GLY A 133 29.66 -3.30 8.64
CA GLY A 133 30.81 -4.20 8.73
C GLY A 133 30.61 -5.29 9.77
N SER A 134 31.36 -6.40 9.69
CA SER A 134 31.29 -7.46 10.72
C SER A 134 31.59 -6.96 12.14
N HIS A 135 32.39 -5.90 12.28
CA HIS A 135 32.69 -5.27 13.58
C HIS A 135 31.47 -4.62 14.25
N GLU A 136 30.45 -4.23 13.47
CA GLU A 136 29.18 -3.70 13.96
C GLU A 136 28.16 -4.83 14.16
N ILE A 137 28.09 -5.75 13.20
CA ILE A 137 27.06 -6.81 13.17
C ILE A 137 27.33 -7.89 14.23
N LEU A 138 28.58 -8.34 14.42
CA LEU A 138 28.88 -9.46 15.31
C LEU A 138 28.53 -9.16 16.78
N PRO A 139 28.92 -8.02 17.37
CA PRO A 139 28.50 -7.67 18.73
C PRO A 139 26.98 -7.56 18.84
N PHE A 140 26.34 -6.89 17.87
CA PHE A 140 24.88 -6.75 17.81
C PHE A 140 24.15 -8.10 17.86
N LEU A 141 24.51 -9.04 16.97
CA LEU A 141 23.88 -10.35 16.91
C LEU A 141 24.11 -11.17 18.18
N ARG A 142 25.33 -11.13 18.73
CA ARG A 142 25.66 -11.82 19.98
C ARG A 142 24.81 -11.30 21.14
N ASP A 143 24.75 -9.98 21.29
CA ASP A 143 24.03 -9.34 22.38
C ASP A 143 22.51 -9.53 22.25
N ALA A 144 22.02 -9.70 21.01
CA ALA A 144 20.64 -10.07 20.70
C ALA A 144 20.34 -11.58 20.79
N GLY A 145 21.28 -12.40 21.27
CA GLY A 145 21.06 -13.81 21.56
C GLY A 145 21.23 -14.76 20.38
N ALA A 146 21.89 -14.35 19.29
CA ALA A 146 22.15 -15.24 18.17
C ALA A 146 23.00 -16.47 18.59
N PRO A 147 22.68 -17.68 18.10
CA PRO A 147 23.46 -18.87 18.42
C PRO A 147 24.93 -18.74 17.98
N PRO A 148 25.92 -18.98 18.88
CA PRO A 148 27.34 -18.75 18.58
C PRO A 148 27.85 -19.52 17.36
N VAL A 149 27.32 -20.73 17.12
CA VAL A 149 27.75 -21.63 16.03
C VAL A 149 27.49 -21.06 14.63
N ILE A 150 26.48 -20.19 14.48
CA ILE A 150 26.13 -19.57 13.20
C ILE A 150 26.57 -18.11 13.08
N LEU A 151 27.13 -17.52 14.14
CA LEU A 151 27.30 -16.07 14.26
C LEU A 151 28.06 -15.44 13.07
N GLY A 152 29.10 -16.11 12.58
CA GLY A 152 29.83 -15.67 11.39
C GLY A 152 29.02 -15.73 10.10
N ARG A 153 28.26 -16.81 9.88
CA ARG A 153 27.38 -16.96 8.70
C ARG A 153 26.22 -15.97 8.76
N LEU A 154 25.64 -15.76 9.95
CA LEU A 154 24.56 -14.84 10.17
C LEU A 154 25.00 -13.39 9.98
N SER A 155 26.21 -13.04 10.43
CA SER A 155 26.79 -11.72 10.18
C SER A 155 26.96 -11.43 8.69
N GLN A 156 27.45 -12.42 7.92
CA GLN A 156 27.57 -12.29 6.48
C GLN A 156 26.20 -12.12 5.81
N LEU A 157 25.22 -12.97 6.17
CA LEU A 157 23.85 -12.89 5.65
C LEU A 157 23.18 -11.54 5.96
N ALA A 158 23.37 -10.99 7.16
CA ALA A 158 22.83 -9.70 7.57
C ALA A 158 23.43 -8.55 6.73
N ALA A 159 24.75 -8.56 6.48
CA ALA A 159 25.38 -7.59 5.59
C ALA A 159 24.87 -7.74 4.15
N ASP A 160 24.67 -8.97 3.68
CA ASP A 160 24.10 -9.26 2.36
C ASP A 160 22.65 -8.77 2.24
N LEU A 161 21.84 -8.92 3.29
CA LEU A 161 20.47 -8.42 3.33
C LEU A 161 20.43 -6.88 3.17
N CYS A 162 21.32 -6.17 3.87
CA CYS A 162 21.47 -4.72 3.73
C CYS A 162 21.92 -4.34 2.30
N ARG A 163 22.81 -5.14 1.68
CA ARG A 163 23.20 -4.96 0.27
C ARG A 163 22.02 -5.14 -0.68
N VAL A 164 21.20 -6.17 -0.48
CA VAL A 164 20.01 -6.42 -1.30
C VAL A 164 19.06 -5.23 -1.21
N MET A 165 18.77 -4.76 0.01
CA MET A 165 17.90 -3.60 0.23
C MET A 165 18.38 -2.38 -0.56
N ALA A 166 19.67 -2.05 -0.45
CA ALA A 166 20.25 -0.90 -1.16
C ALA A 166 20.28 -1.07 -2.69
N ARG A 167 20.56 -2.27 -3.20
CA ARG A 167 20.67 -2.53 -4.64
C ARG A 167 19.33 -2.61 -5.37
N GLU A 168 18.30 -3.08 -4.68
CA GLU A 168 16.95 -3.23 -5.25
C GLU A 168 16.03 -2.05 -4.91
N ASP A 169 16.54 -1.03 -4.20
CA ASP A 169 15.76 0.10 -3.69
C ASP A 169 14.54 -0.37 -2.87
N ALA A 170 14.78 -1.33 -1.98
CA ALA A 170 13.75 -1.82 -1.08
C ALA A 170 13.62 -0.91 0.14
N SER A 171 12.38 -0.67 0.57
CA SER A 171 12.07 -0.08 1.87
C SER A 171 11.97 -1.14 2.98
N LEU A 172 11.74 -2.40 2.60
CA LEU A 172 11.69 -3.55 3.51
C LEU A 172 12.25 -4.79 2.82
N VAL A 173 13.12 -5.51 3.52
CA VAL A 173 13.46 -6.91 3.24
C VAL A 173 13.41 -7.68 4.56
N GLU A 174 12.43 -8.56 4.71
CA GLU A 174 12.14 -9.28 5.94
C GLU A 174 12.15 -10.79 5.67
N ILE A 175 13.00 -11.52 6.40
CA ILE A 175 13.07 -12.98 6.40
C ILE A 175 12.49 -13.49 7.71
N ASN A 176 11.29 -14.06 7.65
CA ASN A 176 10.61 -14.60 8.82
C ASN A 176 9.76 -15.84 8.47
N PRO A 177 10.21 -17.08 8.78
CA PRO A 177 11.43 -17.40 9.52
C PRO A 177 12.69 -17.51 8.65
N LEU A 178 13.84 -17.21 9.26
CA LEU A 178 15.16 -17.63 8.82
C LEU A 178 15.49 -18.96 9.51
N ALA A 179 15.52 -20.07 8.76
CA ALA A 179 15.85 -21.37 9.31
C ALA A 179 17.34 -21.55 9.53
N VAL A 180 17.68 -22.17 10.66
CA VAL A 180 18.96 -22.78 10.95
C VAL A 180 18.78 -24.29 10.82
N THR A 181 19.56 -24.95 9.97
CA THR A 181 19.55 -26.41 9.87
C THR A 181 20.48 -27.02 10.93
N GLY A 182 20.36 -28.33 11.19
CA GLY A 182 21.29 -29.05 12.08
C GLY A 182 22.77 -29.00 11.66
N GLU A 183 23.06 -28.65 10.40
CA GLU A 183 24.42 -28.39 9.88
C GLU A 183 24.87 -26.93 10.04
N GLY A 184 24.06 -26.11 10.72
CA GLY A 184 24.24 -24.67 10.89
C GLY A 184 24.08 -23.87 9.60
N ARG A 185 23.42 -24.41 8.56
CA ARG A 185 23.12 -23.65 7.33
C ARG A 185 21.97 -22.70 7.61
N LEU A 186 22.03 -21.51 7.01
CA LEU A 186 20.97 -20.52 7.07
C LEU A 186 20.14 -20.61 5.79
N VAL A 187 18.81 -20.61 5.90
CA VAL A 187 17.90 -20.68 4.75
C VAL A 187 16.70 -19.75 4.99
N ALA A 188 16.46 -18.81 4.08
CA ALA A 188 15.30 -17.92 4.13
C ALA A 188 14.03 -18.69 3.73
N LEU A 189 13.27 -19.16 4.73
CA LEU A 189 12.06 -19.95 4.49
C LEU A 189 10.91 -19.10 3.98
N ASP A 190 10.85 -17.83 4.36
CA ASP A 190 9.91 -16.85 3.84
C ASP A 190 10.63 -15.52 3.61
N CYS A 191 10.10 -14.71 2.71
CA CYS A 191 10.61 -13.37 2.46
C CYS A 191 9.45 -12.43 2.12
N LYS A 192 9.31 -11.37 2.91
CA LYS A 192 8.47 -10.20 2.60
C LYS A 192 9.39 -9.08 2.13
N MET A 193 9.10 -8.52 0.97
CA MET A 193 9.91 -7.46 0.38
C MET A 193 9.02 -6.36 -0.20
N THR A 194 9.36 -5.13 0.12
CA THR A 194 8.70 -3.93 -0.42
C THR A 194 9.73 -3.08 -1.15
N LEU A 195 9.48 -2.80 -2.42
CA LEU A 195 10.29 -1.93 -3.26
C LEU A 195 9.75 -0.50 -3.26
N ASP A 196 10.63 0.48 -3.41
CA ASP A 196 10.24 1.89 -3.65
C ASP A 196 9.67 2.05 -5.06
N ASP A 197 8.40 2.44 -5.14
CA ASP A 197 7.70 2.68 -6.40
C ASP A 197 8.38 3.78 -7.24
N SER A 198 9.00 4.76 -6.59
CA SER A 198 9.73 5.86 -7.22
C SER A 198 11.02 5.40 -7.90
N ALA A 199 11.55 4.23 -7.53
CA ALA A 199 12.77 3.64 -8.09
C ALA A 199 12.51 2.59 -9.18
N LEU A 200 11.26 2.14 -9.38
CA LEU A 200 10.94 1.07 -10.33
C LEU A 200 11.41 1.33 -11.76
N TRP A 201 11.53 2.61 -12.18
CA TRP A 201 11.98 2.98 -13.52
C TRP A 201 13.42 2.56 -13.84
N ARG A 202 14.28 2.33 -12.83
CA ARG A 202 15.65 1.83 -13.00
C ARG A 202 15.76 0.30 -12.84
N HIS A 203 14.68 -0.37 -12.46
CA HIS A 203 14.59 -1.83 -12.30
C HIS A 203 13.88 -2.55 -13.46
N ARG A 204 13.88 -1.96 -14.66
CA ARG A 204 13.11 -2.45 -15.83
C ARG A 204 13.45 -3.88 -16.29
N GLY A 205 14.62 -4.41 -15.92
CA GLY A 205 15.01 -5.78 -16.22
C GLY A 205 14.33 -6.84 -15.32
N ARG A 206 13.76 -6.42 -14.18
CA ARG A 206 13.04 -7.30 -13.26
C ARG A 206 11.60 -7.49 -13.73
N ARG A 207 11.16 -8.75 -13.82
CA ARG A 207 9.76 -9.11 -14.05
C ARG A 207 9.17 -9.60 -12.73
N PHE A 208 8.19 -8.87 -12.23
CA PHE A 208 7.44 -9.17 -11.01
C PHE A 208 5.97 -9.40 -11.38
N ASP A 209 5.76 -10.19 -12.43
CA ASP A 209 4.47 -10.28 -13.13
C ASP A 209 3.37 -10.73 -12.16
N LEU A 210 3.64 -11.73 -11.33
CA LEU A 210 2.69 -12.20 -10.32
C LEU A 210 2.38 -11.11 -9.28
N SER A 211 3.40 -10.40 -8.77
CA SER A 211 3.17 -9.33 -7.80
C SER A 211 2.40 -8.15 -8.40
N ARG A 212 2.64 -7.81 -9.67
CA ARG A 212 1.86 -6.78 -10.39
C ARG A 212 0.42 -7.22 -10.60
N ASP A 213 0.20 -8.44 -11.05
CA ASP A 213 -1.14 -9.01 -11.25
C ASP A 213 -1.93 -9.00 -9.94
N LEU A 214 -1.30 -9.42 -8.83
CA LEU A 214 -1.92 -9.40 -7.50
C LEU A 214 -2.22 -7.98 -7.02
N ALA A 215 -1.32 -7.02 -7.26
CA ALA A 215 -1.53 -5.62 -6.88
C ALA A 215 -2.68 -4.98 -7.67
N ASP A 216 -2.77 -5.25 -8.98
CA ASP A 216 -3.84 -4.72 -9.83
C ASP A 216 -5.20 -5.38 -9.51
N LEU A 217 -5.20 -6.63 -9.02
CA LEU A 217 -6.41 -7.29 -8.50
C LEU A 217 -6.89 -6.70 -7.17
N ALA A 218 -5.97 -6.27 -6.30
CA ALA A 218 -6.30 -5.71 -5.00
C ALA A 218 -7.04 -4.37 -5.11
N LEU A 219 -6.91 -3.67 -6.23
CA LEU A 219 -7.64 -2.45 -6.52
C LEU A 219 -9.15 -2.72 -6.65
N SER A 220 -9.97 -1.79 -6.22
CA SER A 220 -11.38 -1.79 -6.55
C SER A 220 -11.60 -1.50 -8.05
N PRO A 221 -12.81 -1.75 -8.60
CA PRO A 221 -13.16 -1.28 -9.94
C PRO A 221 -12.98 0.24 -10.13
N ALA A 222 -13.30 1.05 -9.13
CA ALA A 222 -13.16 2.50 -9.19
C ALA A 222 -11.69 2.93 -9.13
N GLU A 223 -10.87 2.28 -8.30
CA GLU A 223 -9.43 2.55 -8.19
C GLU A 223 -8.69 2.19 -9.49
N ARG A 224 -9.04 1.06 -10.12
CA ARG A 224 -8.54 0.71 -11.45
C ARG A 224 -8.90 1.75 -12.49
N GLU A 225 -10.17 2.15 -12.56
CA GLU A 225 -10.62 3.17 -13.51
C GLU A 225 -9.89 4.50 -13.28
N ALA A 226 -9.71 4.92 -12.02
CA ALA A 226 -8.97 6.13 -11.68
C ALA A 226 -7.54 6.08 -12.25
N ARG A 227 -6.83 4.95 -12.05
CA ARG A 227 -5.47 4.74 -12.54
C ARG A 227 -5.40 4.78 -14.06
N GLU A 228 -6.34 4.14 -14.76
CA GLU A 228 -6.45 4.20 -16.23
C GLU A 228 -6.71 5.62 -16.75
N ARG A 229 -7.47 6.41 -16.00
CA ARG A 229 -7.76 7.83 -16.29
C ARG A 229 -6.67 8.78 -15.81
N GLY A 230 -5.56 8.25 -15.28
CA GLY A 230 -4.36 9.01 -14.94
C GLY A 230 -4.45 9.77 -13.61
N PHE A 231 -5.21 9.29 -12.64
CA PHE A 231 -5.19 9.79 -11.26
C PHE A 231 -5.26 8.62 -10.27
N GLN A 232 -4.99 8.88 -8.99
CA GLN A 232 -5.12 7.88 -7.94
C GLN A 232 -6.43 8.10 -7.19
N LEU A 233 -7.08 6.99 -6.86
CA LEU A 233 -8.20 6.92 -5.94
C LEU A 233 -7.82 5.91 -4.86
N VAL A 234 -8.11 6.24 -3.61
CA VAL A 234 -8.15 5.27 -2.52
C VAL A 234 -9.58 5.25 -2.00
N GLU A 235 -10.22 4.09 -2.00
CA GLU A 235 -11.52 3.90 -1.37
C GLU A 235 -11.37 3.46 0.09
N MET A 236 -12.22 4.03 0.94
CA MET A 236 -12.22 3.79 2.38
C MET A 236 -13.65 3.63 2.88
N PRO A 237 -13.87 2.95 4.01
CA PRO A 237 -15.16 2.96 4.67
C PRO A 237 -15.53 4.38 5.10
N GLY A 238 -16.51 4.99 4.44
CA GLY A 238 -16.95 6.34 4.75
C GLY A 238 -18.26 6.71 4.06
N ASP A 239 -18.75 7.90 4.40
CA ASP A 239 -20.04 8.42 3.97
C ASP A 239 -19.95 9.77 3.23
N VAL A 240 -18.73 10.25 2.97
CA VAL A 240 -18.47 11.44 2.13
C VAL A 240 -17.51 11.09 1.01
N VAL A 241 -17.91 11.37 -0.24
CA VAL A 241 -16.98 11.33 -1.37
C VAL A 241 -16.16 12.62 -1.33
N LEU A 242 -14.94 12.53 -0.81
CA LEU A 242 -13.99 13.63 -0.72
C LEU A 242 -13.13 13.68 -2.01
N VAL A 243 -13.25 14.77 -2.76
CA VAL A 243 -12.45 15.09 -3.94
C VAL A 243 -11.51 16.24 -3.61
N SER A 244 -10.23 15.92 -3.37
CA SER A 244 -9.18 16.89 -3.06
C SER A 244 -8.11 16.99 -4.15
N ALA A 245 -7.26 18.01 -4.05
CA ALA A 245 -6.04 18.13 -4.85
C ALA A 245 -4.82 18.27 -3.91
N GLY A 246 -4.02 17.21 -3.81
CA GLY A 246 -2.83 17.17 -2.96
C GLY A 246 -3.05 16.34 -1.70
N ALA A 247 -2.08 15.48 -1.40
CA ALA A 247 -2.27 14.43 -0.41
C ALA A 247 -2.48 14.99 1.00
N GLY A 248 -1.67 15.98 1.40
CA GLY A 248 -1.81 16.66 2.68
C GLY A 248 -3.15 17.39 2.84
N LEU A 249 -3.66 17.99 1.77
CA LEU A 249 -4.94 18.69 1.80
C LEU A 249 -6.12 17.72 1.93
N GLY A 250 -6.06 16.59 1.22
CA GLY A 250 -7.05 15.53 1.37
C GLY A 250 -7.08 14.95 2.78
N MET A 251 -5.90 14.74 3.40
CA MET A 251 -5.82 14.26 4.78
C MET A 251 -6.41 15.28 5.77
N LEU A 252 -6.06 16.56 5.63
CA LEU A 252 -6.67 17.63 6.43
C LEU A 252 -8.20 17.66 6.31
N CYS A 253 -8.73 17.53 5.09
CA CYS A 253 -10.18 17.50 4.88
C CYS A 253 -10.82 16.24 5.52
N ALA A 254 -10.15 15.09 5.46
CA ALA A 254 -10.63 13.86 6.09
C ALA A 254 -10.67 13.99 7.62
N ASP A 255 -9.66 14.61 8.23
CA ASP A 255 -9.62 14.88 9.67
C ASP A 255 -10.73 15.85 10.10
N LEU A 256 -10.91 16.96 9.37
CA LEU A 256 -11.99 17.92 9.63
C LEU A 256 -13.38 17.26 9.51
N LEU A 257 -13.58 16.42 8.49
CA LEU A 257 -14.81 15.64 8.34
C LEU A 257 -15.03 14.72 9.54
N MET A 258 -13.97 14.05 10.02
CA MET A 258 -14.04 13.17 11.19
C MET A 258 -14.41 13.93 12.46
N ASP A 259 -13.81 15.09 12.71
CA ASP A 259 -14.14 15.96 13.85
C ASP A 259 -15.60 16.42 13.82
N ALA A 260 -16.16 16.62 12.62
CA ALA A 260 -17.56 16.95 12.42
C ALA A 260 -18.50 15.73 12.43
N GLY A 261 -18.00 14.51 12.62
CA GLY A 261 -18.80 13.27 12.68
C GLY A 261 -19.17 12.67 11.32
N PHE A 262 -18.45 13.03 10.27
CA PHE A 262 -18.48 12.37 8.95
C PHE A 262 -17.29 11.42 8.80
N ARG A 263 -17.29 10.60 7.74
CA ARG A 263 -16.13 9.77 7.37
C ARG A 263 -15.83 9.94 5.89
N ALA A 264 -14.61 10.37 5.56
CA ALA A 264 -14.17 10.38 4.17
C ALA A 264 -14.14 8.94 3.62
N GLY A 265 -14.92 8.69 2.56
CA GLY A 265 -15.00 7.39 1.90
C GLY A 265 -14.08 7.28 0.67
N THR A 266 -13.51 8.38 0.23
CA THR A 266 -12.62 8.43 -0.94
C THR A 266 -11.50 9.41 -0.73
N PHE A 267 -10.37 9.17 -1.39
CA PHE A 267 -9.27 10.11 -1.50
C PHE A 267 -8.75 10.15 -2.93
N PHE A 268 -8.80 11.32 -3.57
CA PHE A 268 -8.34 11.51 -4.95
C PHE A 268 -7.01 12.27 -4.96
N GLU A 269 -6.03 11.75 -5.71
CA GLU A 269 -4.71 12.39 -5.87
C GLU A 269 -4.28 12.41 -7.35
N ASN A 270 -3.53 13.42 -7.77
CA ASN A 270 -2.86 13.41 -9.07
C ASN A 270 -1.75 12.36 -9.05
N ALA A 271 -1.73 11.47 -10.04
CA ALA A 271 -0.57 10.62 -10.20
C ALA A 271 0.65 11.50 -10.54
N ALA A 272 1.83 11.15 -10.02
CA ALA A 272 3.06 11.92 -10.29
C ALA A 272 3.37 12.08 -11.79
N ALA A 273 2.85 11.16 -12.63
CA ALA A 273 3.01 11.17 -14.08
C ALA A 273 1.84 11.83 -14.86
N THR A 274 0.82 12.38 -14.20
CA THR A 274 -0.35 12.94 -14.88
C THR A 274 0.02 14.15 -15.75
N ARG A 275 -0.06 13.97 -17.07
CA ARG A 275 0.06 15.04 -18.06
C ARG A 275 -1.33 15.54 -18.44
N GLY A 276 -1.89 16.49 -17.70
CA GLY A 276 -3.17 17.11 -18.03
C GLY A 276 -4.05 17.44 -16.83
N ASP A 277 -5.25 17.95 -17.12
CA ASP A 277 -6.29 18.17 -16.12
C ASP A 277 -7.19 16.93 -15.98
N THR A 278 -7.30 16.37 -14.77
CA THR A 278 -8.15 15.22 -14.48
C THR A 278 -9.45 15.61 -13.77
N THR A 279 -9.76 16.90 -13.65
CA THR A 279 -10.91 17.40 -12.86
C THR A 279 -12.24 16.82 -13.33
N GLU A 280 -12.54 16.89 -14.63
CA GLU A 280 -13.78 16.31 -15.19
C GLU A 280 -13.86 14.81 -14.88
N ALA A 281 -12.72 14.12 -15.01
CA ALA A 281 -12.67 12.69 -14.79
C ALA A 281 -12.91 12.26 -13.34
N ARG A 282 -12.36 13.02 -12.40
CA ARG A 282 -12.60 12.83 -10.96
C ARG A 282 -14.03 13.12 -10.59
N LEU A 283 -14.63 14.19 -11.14
CA LEU A 283 -16.02 14.55 -10.87
C LEU A 283 -16.98 13.47 -11.38
N ASP A 284 -16.72 12.89 -12.56
CA ASP A 284 -17.53 11.77 -13.08
C ASP A 284 -17.49 10.55 -12.16
N LEU A 285 -16.29 10.18 -11.70
CA LEU A 285 -16.14 9.05 -10.80
C LEU A 285 -16.78 9.36 -9.43
N ALA A 286 -16.55 10.55 -8.89
CA ALA A 286 -17.14 11.01 -7.63
C ALA A 286 -18.67 10.99 -7.65
N TRP A 287 -19.29 11.42 -8.75
CA TRP A 287 -20.76 11.40 -8.89
C TRP A 287 -21.30 9.98 -8.83
N ARG A 288 -20.67 9.04 -9.55
CA ARG A 288 -21.08 7.62 -9.54
C ARG A 288 -20.88 7.00 -8.16
N LEU A 289 -19.74 7.25 -7.51
CA LEU A 289 -19.49 6.74 -6.16
C LEU A 289 -20.54 7.26 -5.17
N ALA A 290 -20.95 8.53 -5.32
CA ALA A 290 -21.98 9.15 -4.50
C ALA A 290 -23.40 8.59 -4.71
N GLU A 291 -23.66 7.80 -5.77
CA GLU A 291 -24.94 7.13 -5.94
C GLU A 291 -25.16 6.00 -4.92
N SER A 292 -24.09 5.51 -4.29
CA SER A 292 -24.14 4.49 -3.24
C SER A 292 -25.00 4.95 -2.06
N SER A 293 -25.82 4.04 -1.50
CA SER A 293 -26.74 4.35 -0.41
C SER A 293 -26.05 4.81 0.88
N GLY A 294 -24.82 4.34 1.13
CA GLY A 294 -24.00 4.73 2.27
C GLY A 294 -23.46 6.17 2.20
N ILE A 295 -23.42 6.79 1.01
CA ILE A 295 -22.88 8.15 0.85
C ILE A 295 -23.94 9.20 1.16
N ARG A 296 -23.56 10.19 1.97
CA ARG A 296 -24.36 11.34 2.39
C ARG A 296 -24.13 12.56 1.52
N ALA A 297 -22.87 12.82 1.13
CA ALA A 297 -22.49 14.04 0.44
C ALA A 297 -21.23 13.87 -0.42
N ILE A 298 -20.98 14.85 -1.27
CA ILE A 298 -19.73 15.04 -2.01
C ILE A 298 -19.07 16.32 -1.49
N MET A 299 -17.83 16.23 -1.03
CA MET A 299 -17.01 17.38 -0.67
C MET A 299 -15.92 17.55 -1.73
N PHE A 300 -15.93 18.67 -2.44
CA PHE A 300 -14.89 19.03 -3.39
C PHE A 300 -14.10 20.20 -2.83
N TYR A 301 -12.80 20.02 -2.59
CA TYR A 301 -11.96 21.08 -2.04
C TYR A 301 -10.62 21.18 -2.79
N GLN A 302 -10.28 22.38 -3.26
CA GLN A 302 -9.00 22.64 -3.92
C GLN A 302 -8.28 23.86 -3.34
N ALA A 303 -6.95 23.77 -3.26
CA ALA A 303 -6.06 24.90 -3.05
C ALA A 303 -5.18 25.09 -4.28
N LEU A 304 -5.20 26.28 -4.90
CA LEU A 304 -4.50 26.54 -6.17
C LEU A 304 -3.63 27.80 -6.11
N SER A 305 -2.38 27.71 -6.57
CA SER A 305 -1.48 28.88 -6.63
C SER A 305 -0.78 29.05 -7.99
N THR A 306 -0.56 27.96 -8.73
CA THR A 306 0.31 27.94 -9.91
C THR A 306 -0.41 27.66 -11.23
N ARG A 307 -1.67 27.23 -11.20
CA ARG A 307 -2.48 26.94 -12.40
C ARG A 307 -3.76 27.76 -12.38
N ASP A 308 -4.08 28.37 -13.52
CA ASP A 308 -5.27 29.20 -13.73
C ASP A 308 -6.54 28.46 -13.31
N LEU A 309 -7.36 29.07 -12.46
CA LEU A 309 -8.54 28.41 -11.88
C LEU A 309 -9.77 28.46 -12.79
N ALA A 310 -9.86 29.45 -13.69
CA ALA A 310 -11.06 29.66 -14.51
C ALA A 310 -11.46 28.42 -15.32
N PRO A 311 -10.56 27.72 -16.06
CA PRO A 311 -10.96 26.55 -16.85
C PRO A 311 -11.54 25.41 -15.99
N ARG A 312 -11.06 25.28 -14.74
CA ARG A 312 -11.52 24.25 -13.80
C ARG A 312 -12.91 24.56 -13.27
N VAL A 313 -13.13 25.81 -12.86
CA VAL A 313 -14.42 26.28 -12.34
C VAL A 313 -15.47 26.27 -13.44
N GLU A 314 -15.12 26.70 -14.66
CA GLU A 314 -16.02 26.65 -15.82
C GLU A 314 -16.39 25.21 -16.21
N ALA A 315 -15.43 24.27 -16.17
CA ALA A 315 -15.70 22.85 -16.39
C ALA A 315 -16.64 22.28 -15.31
N LEU A 316 -16.39 22.60 -14.03
CA LEU A 316 -17.27 22.23 -12.93
C LEU A 316 -18.69 22.79 -13.12
N LEU A 317 -18.84 24.07 -13.42
CA LEU A 317 -20.15 24.71 -13.62
C LEU A 317 -20.90 24.11 -14.82
N ARG A 318 -20.20 23.86 -15.95
CA ARG A 318 -20.78 23.14 -17.10
C ARG A 318 -21.30 21.76 -16.68
N ARG A 319 -20.53 21.03 -15.87
CA ARG A 319 -20.93 19.71 -15.37
C ARG A 319 -22.11 19.78 -14.41
N LEU A 320 -22.10 20.67 -13.43
CA LEU A 320 -23.19 20.89 -12.47
C LEU A 320 -24.50 21.25 -13.19
N LYS A 321 -24.42 22.08 -14.24
CA LYS A 321 -25.59 22.43 -15.05
C LYS A 321 -26.10 21.25 -15.89
N ALA A 322 -25.19 20.47 -16.48
CA ALA A 322 -25.57 19.36 -17.35
C ALA A 322 -26.06 18.12 -16.59
N SER A 323 -25.49 17.86 -15.40
CA SER A 323 -25.73 16.65 -14.61
C SER A 323 -25.49 16.95 -13.12
N PRO A 324 -26.43 17.62 -12.45
CA PRO A 324 -26.30 17.90 -11.02
C PRO A 324 -26.20 16.60 -10.19
N PRO A 325 -25.46 16.60 -9.07
CA PRO A 325 -25.32 15.42 -8.24
C PRO A 325 -26.63 15.11 -7.53
N ARG A 326 -26.91 13.81 -7.33
CA ARG A 326 -28.09 13.36 -6.54
C ARG A 326 -27.92 13.59 -5.04
N LYS A 327 -26.69 13.66 -4.58
CA LYS A 327 -26.33 13.94 -3.18
C LYS A 327 -25.93 15.41 -3.03
N PRO A 328 -26.09 16.01 -1.84
CA PRO A 328 -25.53 17.31 -1.53
C PRO A 328 -24.06 17.44 -1.96
N PHE A 329 -23.73 18.53 -2.65
CA PHE A 329 -22.40 18.83 -3.14
C PHE A 329 -21.89 20.13 -2.53
N TYR A 330 -20.70 20.06 -1.93
CA TYR A 330 -20.06 21.15 -1.22
C TYR A 330 -18.77 21.53 -1.94
N PHE A 331 -18.67 22.78 -2.37
CA PHE A 331 -17.51 23.30 -3.07
C PHE A 331 -16.65 24.15 -2.15
N GLY A 332 -15.35 23.89 -2.14
CA GLY A 332 -14.38 24.73 -1.47
C GLY A 332 -13.22 25.06 -2.39
N LEU A 333 -12.82 26.33 -2.38
CA LEU A 333 -11.71 26.81 -3.19
C LEU A 333 -10.98 27.92 -2.44
N SER A 334 -9.71 27.67 -2.16
CA SER A 334 -8.73 28.69 -1.81
C SER A 334 -7.76 28.85 -2.97
N ALA A 335 -7.53 30.08 -3.44
CA ALA A 335 -6.59 30.31 -4.53
C ALA A 335 -5.82 31.62 -4.37
N SER A 336 -4.65 31.69 -4.99
CA SER A 336 -3.82 32.90 -4.99
C SER A 336 -2.88 32.94 -6.21
N PHE A 337 -2.12 34.04 -6.35
CA PHE A 337 -1.04 34.14 -7.33
C PHE A 337 -1.50 33.90 -8.79
N LEU A 338 -0.88 32.97 -9.50
CA LEU A 338 -1.14 32.69 -10.92
C LEU A 338 -2.49 31.99 -11.11
N ALA A 339 -3.05 31.39 -10.05
CA ALA A 339 -4.34 30.75 -10.14
C ALA A 339 -5.47 31.76 -10.37
N GLU A 340 -5.35 32.98 -9.86
CA GLU A 340 -6.37 34.02 -9.97
C GLU A 340 -6.22 34.92 -11.21
N ARG A 341 -5.38 34.54 -12.17
CA ARG A 341 -5.02 35.40 -13.31
C ARG A 341 -6.23 35.79 -14.17
N THR A 342 -7.17 34.87 -14.38
CA THR A 342 -8.34 35.11 -15.25
C THR A 342 -9.69 35.08 -14.54
N MET A 343 -9.73 34.57 -13.30
CA MET A 343 -10.91 34.55 -12.43
C MET A 343 -10.42 34.54 -10.99
N THR A 344 -11.00 35.36 -10.11
CA THR A 344 -10.65 35.36 -8.69
C THR A 344 -11.33 34.20 -7.95
N ALA A 345 -10.76 33.71 -6.84
CA ALA A 345 -11.39 32.67 -6.02
C ALA A 345 -12.76 33.12 -5.49
N ALA A 346 -12.88 34.41 -5.12
CA ALA A 346 -14.14 35.00 -4.68
C ALA A 346 -15.20 35.04 -5.80
N GLU A 347 -14.80 35.30 -7.04
CA GLU A 347 -15.69 35.20 -8.20
C GLU A 347 -16.10 33.75 -8.47
N ALA A 348 -15.16 32.81 -8.46
CA ALA A 348 -15.44 31.39 -8.62
C ALA A 348 -16.48 30.88 -7.60
N ARG A 349 -16.30 31.19 -6.32
CA ARG A 349 -17.25 30.82 -5.25
C ARG A 349 -18.64 31.42 -5.50
N ARG A 350 -18.72 32.72 -5.83
CA ARG A 350 -19.98 33.38 -6.18
C ARG A 350 -20.71 32.73 -7.36
N LEU A 351 -19.98 32.29 -8.39
CA LEU A 351 -20.56 31.60 -9.55
C LEU A 351 -21.15 30.24 -9.15
N VAL A 352 -20.48 29.51 -8.26
CA VAL A 352 -20.96 28.22 -7.74
C VAL A 352 -22.19 28.41 -6.83
N GLU A 353 -22.20 29.44 -5.98
CA GLU A 353 -23.38 29.81 -5.18
C GLU A 353 -24.56 30.21 -6.05
N ALA A 354 -24.32 31.00 -7.11
CA ALA A 354 -25.35 31.38 -8.08
C ALA A 354 -25.91 30.17 -8.84
N ALA A 355 -25.14 29.07 -8.95
CA ALA A 355 -25.60 27.80 -9.49
C ALA A 355 -26.37 26.94 -8.47
N GLY A 356 -26.54 27.41 -7.23
CA GLY A 356 -27.34 26.76 -6.18
C GLY A 356 -26.55 25.83 -5.27
N PHE A 357 -25.22 25.88 -5.28
CA PHE A 357 -24.38 24.99 -4.49
C PHE A 357 -23.60 25.74 -3.39
N PRO A 358 -23.46 25.14 -2.20
CA PRO A 358 -22.55 25.63 -1.17
C PRO A 358 -21.14 25.92 -1.68
N ALA A 359 -20.60 27.11 -1.40
CA ALA A 359 -19.22 27.47 -1.68
C ALA A 359 -18.56 28.12 -0.47
N GLU A 360 -17.39 27.64 -0.04
CA GLU A 360 -16.62 28.26 1.04
C GLU A 360 -15.14 28.44 0.64
N GLU A 361 -14.45 29.37 1.28
CA GLU A 361 -13.01 29.56 1.07
C GLU A 361 -12.17 28.57 1.87
N ASP A 362 -12.56 28.35 3.13
CA ASP A 362 -11.84 27.54 4.10
C ASP A 362 -12.46 26.15 4.23
N ALA A 363 -11.62 25.12 4.38
CA ALA A 363 -12.07 23.73 4.49
C ALA A 363 -12.89 23.51 5.77
N GLY A 364 -12.50 24.14 6.89
CA GLY A 364 -13.23 24.09 8.15
C GLY A 364 -14.61 24.71 8.02
N ALA A 365 -14.70 25.90 7.43
CA ALA A 365 -16.00 26.55 7.15
C ALA A 365 -16.92 25.69 6.27
N LEU A 366 -16.36 24.99 5.27
CA LEU A 366 -17.12 24.06 4.42
C LEU A 366 -17.68 22.89 5.21
N VAL A 367 -16.85 22.29 6.07
CA VAL A 367 -17.26 21.17 6.93
C VAL A 367 -18.27 21.60 8.00
N GLU A 368 -18.11 22.78 8.60
CA GLU A 368 -19.10 23.34 9.51
C GLU A 368 -20.45 23.53 8.82
N ARG A 369 -20.45 23.98 7.56
CA ARG A 369 -21.67 24.08 6.77
C ARG A 369 -22.29 22.71 6.50
N MET A 370 -21.47 21.70 6.17
CA MET A 370 -21.95 20.32 6.05
C MET A 370 -22.60 19.82 7.34
N ALA A 371 -22.01 20.11 8.50
CA ALA A 371 -22.58 19.74 9.80
C ALA A 371 -23.93 20.43 10.06
N ARG A 372 -24.04 21.74 9.76
CA ARG A 372 -25.31 22.48 9.85
C ARG A 372 -26.40 21.88 8.96
N ASP A 373 -26.05 21.54 7.72
CA ASP A 373 -27.01 20.96 6.77
C ASP A 373 -27.45 19.55 7.18
N ARG A 374 -26.54 18.74 7.76
CA ARG A 374 -26.90 17.45 8.39
C ARG A 374 -27.91 17.64 9.52
N ASP A 375 -27.63 18.56 10.43
CA ASP A 375 -28.47 18.80 11.61
C ASP A 375 -29.84 19.41 11.22
N ALA A 376 -29.90 20.11 10.10
CA ALA A 376 -31.14 20.60 9.48
C ALA A 376 -31.91 19.53 8.67
N GLY A 377 -31.39 18.30 8.57
CA GLY A 377 -32.02 17.21 7.81
C GLY A 377 -31.94 17.37 6.30
N LEU A 378 -30.99 18.19 5.80
CA LEU A 378 -30.78 18.42 4.36
C LEU A 378 -29.86 17.36 3.72
N MET A 379 -29.30 16.46 4.54
CA MET A 379 -28.51 15.31 4.08
C MET A 379 -29.29 14.01 4.26
N PRO A 380 -29.16 13.05 3.33
CA PRO A 380 -29.68 11.70 3.56
C PRO A 380 -28.97 11.08 4.77
N THR A 381 -29.71 10.33 5.57
CA THR A 381 -29.14 9.52 6.65
C THR A 381 -28.29 8.43 6.01
N GLY A 382 -26.96 8.53 6.13
CA GLY A 382 -26.06 7.46 5.70
C GLY A 382 -26.40 6.17 6.44
N ALA A 383 -26.23 5.02 5.78
CA ALA A 383 -26.40 3.73 6.44
C ALA A 383 -25.49 3.67 7.68
N ALA A 384 -26.08 3.28 8.81
CA ALA A 384 -25.38 3.12 10.09
C ALA A 384 -24.31 2.02 10.00
#